data_AF-A0A388NP24-F1
#
_entry.id   AF-A0A388NP24-F1
#
_cell.length_a   1.000
_cell.length_b   1.000
_cell.length_c   1.000
_cell.angle_alpha   90.00
_cell.angle_beta   90.00
_cell.angle_gamma   90.00
#
_symmetry.space_group_name_H-M   'P 1'
#
loop_
_entity.id
_entity.type
_entity.pdbx_description
1 polymer ?
#
loop_
_entity_poly.entity_id
_entity_poly.type
_entity_poly.pdbx_seq_one_letter_code
_entity_poly.pdbx_strand_id
1 'polypeptide(L)'
;MIYYREEVGGLVAGGYEREPAPWGLDGVPLDFSFKLLPPDWERFTPLMENLIRRVAAAGDGRGAHTAKRPGGIYADGEYLLAQRRYPGFGWRLHSVRMGWPGPVALAR
;
A
#
# COMPACT_ATOMS: atom_id res chain seq x y z
N MET A 1 10.55 -2.89 4.99
CA MET A 1 11.05 -3.26 3.64
C MET A 1 10.73 -2.11 2.70
N ILE A 2 11.62 -1.70 1.79
CA ILE A 2 11.30 -0.69 0.76
C ILE A 2 11.49 -1.28 -0.64
N TYR A 3 10.70 -0.81 -1.59
CA TYR A 3 10.86 -1.07 -3.02
C TYR A 3 10.70 0.25 -3.77
N TYR A 4 11.32 0.35 -4.95
CA TYR A 4 11.22 1.54 -5.79
C TYR A 4 11.44 1.19 -7.26
N ARG A 5 10.96 2.06 -8.14
CA ARG A 5 11.16 2.01 -9.59
C ARG A 5 11.22 3.42 -10.16
N GLU A 6 11.83 3.56 -11.32
CA GLU A 6 11.75 4.79 -12.11
C GLU A 6 10.31 4.97 -12.64
N GLU A 7 9.85 6.21 -12.67
CA GLU A 7 8.56 6.59 -13.25
C GLU A 7 8.69 7.98 -13.90
N VAL A 8 8.59 8.06 -15.23
CA VAL A 8 8.62 9.32 -16.01
C VAL A 8 9.78 10.25 -15.60
N GLY A 9 10.99 9.71 -15.49
CA GLY A 9 12.19 10.48 -15.10
C GLY A 9 12.26 10.88 -13.62
N GLY A 10 11.27 10.48 -12.82
CA GLY A 10 11.25 10.55 -11.36
C GLY A 10 11.36 9.16 -10.72
N LEU A 11 11.10 9.12 -9.42
CA LEU A 11 11.14 7.89 -8.61
C LEU A 11 9.77 7.62 -7.99
N VAL A 12 9.28 6.39 -8.15
CA VAL A 12 8.15 5.88 -7.38
C VAL A 12 8.68 4.87 -6.36
N ALA A 13 8.46 5.14 -5.08
CA ALA A 13 8.89 4.28 -3.99
C ALA A 13 7.72 3.90 -3.07
N GLY A 14 7.80 2.72 -2.46
CA GLY A 14 6.86 2.27 -1.45
C GLY A 14 7.56 1.35 -0.46
N GLY A 15 6.92 1.06 0.66
CA GLY A 15 7.44 0.07 1.60
C GLY A 15 6.42 -0.47 2.58
N TYR A 16 6.75 -1.63 3.12
CA TYR A 16 5.99 -2.22 4.21
C TYR A 16 6.39 -1.57 5.52
N GLU A 17 5.37 -1.11 6.23
CA GLU A 17 5.50 -0.56 7.57
C GLU A 17 5.91 -1.64 8.57
N ARG A 18 6.69 -1.25 9.58
CA ARG A 18 7.11 -2.18 10.63
C ARG A 18 5.96 -2.55 11.55
N GLU A 19 5.09 -1.58 11.83
CA GLU A 19 3.91 -1.71 12.69
C GLU A 19 2.69 -1.20 11.90
N PRO A 20 2.06 -2.06 11.08
CA PRO A 20 0.92 -1.68 10.26
C PRO A 20 -0.32 -1.40 11.13
N ALA A 21 -1.01 -0.30 10.85
CA ALA A 21 -2.24 0.06 11.52
C ALA A 21 -3.42 -0.67 10.89
N PRO A 22 -4.29 -1.30 11.68
CA PRO A 22 -5.51 -1.89 11.14
C PRO A 22 -6.44 -0.80 10.58
N TRP A 23 -7.18 -1.15 9.54
CA TRP A 23 -8.20 -0.28 8.95
C TRP A 23 -9.37 -1.11 8.42
N GLY A 24 -10.59 -0.59 8.55
CA GLY A 24 -11.79 -1.25 8.05
C GLY A 24 -12.21 -2.49 8.84
N LEU A 25 -11.79 -2.62 10.11
CA LEU A 25 -12.21 -3.72 11.00
C LEU A 25 -13.73 -3.75 11.20
N ASP A 26 -14.36 -2.57 11.26
CA ASP A 26 -15.81 -2.40 11.38
C ASP A 26 -16.51 -2.32 10.01
N GLY A 27 -15.79 -2.66 8.94
CA GLY A 27 -16.25 -2.54 7.56
C GLY A 27 -15.63 -1.38 6.79
N VAL A 28 -15.65 -1.50 5.47
CA VAL A 28 -15.18 -0.49 4.53
C VAL A 28 -16.39 0.30 4.03
N PRO A 29 -16.34 1.65 3.96
CA PRO A 29 -17.46 2.43 3.41
C PRO A 29 -17.81 1.98 1.99
N LEU A 30 -19.10 1.85 1.69
CA LEU A 30 -19.58 1.33 0.40
C LEU A 30 -19.17 2.19 -0.79
N ASP A 31 -18.93 3.48 -0.56
CA ASP A 31 -18.49 4.45 -1.55
C ASP A 31 -16.96 4.60 -1.60
N PHE A 32 -16.20 3.75 -0.91
CA PHE A 32 -14.74 3.75 -0.90
C PHE A 32 -14.18 2.98 -2.10
N SER A 33 -14.43 3.50 -3.30
CA SER A 33 -13.89 2.96 -4.57
C SER A 33 -13.00 4.01 -5.24
N PHE A 34 -11.81 3.60 -5.70
CA PHE A 34 -10.82 4.48 -6.34
C PHE A 34 -10.34 5.67 -5.48
N LYS A 35 -10.47 5.57 -4.15
CA LYS A 35 -10.02 6.57 -3.17
C LYS A 35 -8.72 6.17 -2.50
N LEU A 36 -8.03 7.15 -1.93
CA LEU A 36 -6.86 6.97 -1.06
C LEU A 36 -7.24 7.31 0.38
N LEU A 37 -6.55 6.70 1.33
CA LEU A 37 -6.57 7.21 2.70
C LEU A 37 -5.85 8.58 2.76
N PRO A 38 -6.18 9.40 3.77
CA PRO A 38 -5.45 10.64 4.01
C PRO A 38 -3.93 10.39 4.12
N PRO A 39 -3.12 11.35 3.66
CA PRO A 39 -1.67 11.26 3.79
C PRO A 39 -1.27 11.27 5.27
N ASP A 40 -0.30 10.42 5.61
CA ASP A 40 0.19 10.22 6.98
C ASP A 40 1.73 10.30 6.98
N TRP A 41 2.24 11.53 7.04
CA TRP A 41 3.66 11.78 6.86
C TRP A 41 4.52 11.18 7.95
N GLU A 42 4.06 11.15 9.20
CA GLU A 42 4.80 10.53 10.31
C GLU A 42 5.05 9.05 10.06
N ARG A 43 4.06 8.30 9.57
CA ARG A 43 4.24 6.88 9.23
C ARG A 43 5.04 6.68 7.94
N PHE A 44 5.04 7.64 7.03
CA PHE A 44 5.87 7.61 5.81
C PHE A 44 7.34 7.97 6.04
N THR A 45 7.67 8.80 7.04
CA THR A 45 9.03 9.28 7.31
C THR A 45 10.07 8.15 7.41
N PRO A 46 9.85 7.06 8.19
CA PRO A 46 10.82 5.98 8.28
C PRO A 46 11.08 5.28 6.93
N LEU A 47 10.08 5.21 6.05
CA LEU A 47 10.23 4.66 4.72
C LEU A 47 11.07 5.59 3.84
N MET A 48 10.82 6.91 3.91
CA MET A 48 11.56 7.92 3.17
C MET A 48 13.02 8.00 3.59
N GLU A 49 13.32 7.99 4.89
CA GLU A 49 14.69 7.95 5.38
C GLU A 49 15.45 6.72 4.89
N ASN A 50 14.77 5.56 4.89
CA ASN A 50 15.35 4.33 4.36
C ASN A 50 15.58 4.37 2.85
N LEU A 51 14.69 5.05 2.11
CA LEU A 51 14.83 5.26 0.68
C LEU A 51 16.03 6.15 0.37
N ILE A 52 16.13 7.31 1.03
CA ILE A 52 17.23 8.27 0.82
C ILE A 52 18.58 7.62 1.16
N ARG A 53 18.66 6.80 2.21
CA ARG A 53 19.87 6.04 2.56
C ARG A 53 20.33 5.07 1.46
N ARG A 54 19.42 4.57 0.61
CA ARG A 54 19.72 3.60 -0.46
C ARG A 54 19.81 4.24 -1.83
N VAL A 55 19.06 5.31 -2.05
CA VAL A 55 18.97 6.06 -3.30
C VAL A 55 19.16 7.53 -2.94
N ALA A 56 20.40 7.97 -2.85
CA ALA A 56 20.73 9.34 -2.41
C ALA A 56 20.02 10.41 -3.26
N ALA A 57 19.90 10.18 -4.58
CA ALA A 57 19.18 11.07 -5.50
C ALA A 57 17.68 11.26 -5.17
N ALA A 58 17.08 10.39 -4.34
CA ALA A 58 15.73 10.58 -3.84
C ALA A 58 15.61 11.75 -2.86
N GLY A 59 16.69 12.15 -2.19
CA GLY A 59 16.72 13.30 -1.28
C GLY A 59 16.63 14.64 -2.01
N ASP A 60 16.98 14.67 -3.30
CA ASP A 60 16.99 15.88 -4.13
C ASP A 60 15.68 16.10 -4.91
N GLY A 61 14.73 15.16 -4.81
CA GLY A 61 13.46 15.19 -5.53
C GLY A 61 12.59 16.38 -5.10
N ARG A 62 12.01 17.09 -6.08
CA ARG A 62 11.08 18.19 -5.85
C ARG A 62 9.65 17.66 -5.92
N GLY A 63 8.85 17.92 -4.89
CA GLY A 63 7.44 17.53 -4.85
C GLY A 63 7.25 16.04 -4.50
N ALA A 64 7.17 15.75 -3.20
CA ALA A 64 6.80 14.43 -2.71
C ALA A 64 5.28 14.35 -2.58
N HIS A 65 4.66 13.37 -3.24
CA HIS A 65 3.25 13.02 -3.04
C HIS A 65 3.16 11.67 -2.37
N THR A 66 2.43 11.55 -1.25
CA THR A 66 2.14 10.24 -0.65
C THR A 66 0.76 9.77 -1.06
N ALA A 67 0.66 8.47 -1.31
CA ALA A 67 -0.61 7.79 -1.44
C ALA A 67 -0.65 6.64 -0.45
N LYS A 68 -1.80 6.37 0.15
CA LYS A 68 -2.01 5.20 1.02
C LYS A 68 -3.25 4.46 0.54
N ARG A 69 -3.07 3.22 0.05
CA ARG A 69 -4.16 2.36 -0.43
C ARG A 69 -4.41 1.20 0.53
N PRO A 70 -5.61 1.06 1.12
CA PRO A 70 -5.91 -0.09 1.96
C PRO A 70 -5.64 -1.41 1.24
N GLY A 71 -5.02 -2.35 1.94
CA GLY A 71 -4.76 -3.69 1.44
C GLY A 71 -5.09 -4.77 2.47
N GLY A 72 -5.71 -5.87 2.03
CA GLY A 72 -5.89 -7.07 2.85
C GLY A 72 -4.63 -7.96 2.92
N ILE A 73 -4.18 -8.26 4.13
CA ILE A 73 -3.15 -9.27 4.42
C ILE A 73 -3.79 -10.29 5.36
N TYR A 74 -3.64 -11.58 5.05
CA TYR A 74 -4.01 -12.63 5.98
C TYR A 74 -2.90 -12.88 7.00
N ALA A 75 -3.25 -13.40 8.18
CA ALA A 75 -2.31 -13.55 9.28
C ALA A 75 -1.09 -14.43 8.95
N ASP A 76 -1.25 -15.38 8.04
CA ASP A 76 -0.21 -16.27 7.53
C ASP A 76 0.53 -15.70 6.31
N GLY A 77 0.09 -14.57 5.76
CA GLY A 77 0.67 -13.94 4.57
C GLY A 77 0.37 -14.68 3.26
N GLU A 78 -0.42 -15.75 3.31
CA GLU A 78 -0.75 -16.61 2.16
C GLU A 78 -2.01 -16.13 1.44
N TYR A 79 -2.37 -16.79 0.35
CA TYR A 79 -3.67 -16.59 -0.28
C TYR A 79 -4.71 -17.49 0.40
N LEU A 80 -5.82 -16.93 0.87
CA LEU A 80 -7.01 -17.75 1.04
C LEU A 80 -7.65 -17.98 -0.32
N LEU A 81 -7.55 -19.21 -0.81
CA LEU A 81 -8.29 -19.73 -1.95
C LEU A 81 -9.30 -20.74 -1.40
N ALA A 82 -10.52 -20.29 -1.16
CA ALA A 82 -11.57 -21.15 -0.64
C ALA A 82 -12.80 -21.11 -1.57
N GLN A 83 -13.34 -22.29 -1.84
CA GLN A 83 -14.67 -22.42 -2.43
C GLN A 83 -15.69 -22.35 -1.31
N ARG A 84 -16.41 -21.23 -1.22
CA ARG A 84 -17.54 -21.10 -0.29
C ARG A 84 -18.85 -21.15 -1.06
N ARG A 85 -19.74 -22.06 -0.66
CA ARG A 85 -21.11 -22.14 -1.17
C ARG A 85 -21.95 -21.13 -0.42
N TYR A 86 -22.52 -20.18 -1.16
CA TYR A 86 -23.54 -19.28 -0.63
C TYR A 86 -24.92 -19.79 -1.04
N PRO A 87 -25.85 -20.07 -0.10
CA PRO A 87 -27.22 -20.38 -0.44
C PRO A 87 -27.79 -19.28 -1.34
N GLY A 88 -28.27 -19.65 -2.54
CA GLY A 88 -28.83 -18.72 -3.53
C GLY A 88 -27.82 -17.96 -4.41
N PHE A 89 -26.50 -18.10 -4.21
CA PHE A 89 -25.48 -17.32 -4.94
C PHE A 89 -24.35 -18.15 -5.59
N GLY A 90 -24.42 -19.48 -5.50
CA GLY A 90 -23.43 -20.38 -6.13
C GLY A 90 -22.06 -20.38 -5.43
N TRP A 91 -21.03 -20.77 -6.19
CA TRP A 91 -19.64 -20.82 -5.74
C TRP A 91 -18.97 -19.47 -5.97
N ARG A 92 -18.25 -18.95 -4.98
CA ARG A 92 -17.40 -17.76 -5.15
C ARG A 92 -15.97 -18.10 -4.75
N LEU A 93 -15.02 -17.74 -5.62
CA LEU A 93 -13.60 -17.76 -5.32
C LEU A 93 -13.22 -16.39 -4.77
N HIS A 94 -12.69 -16.37 -3.55
CA HIS A 94 -12.04 -15.19 -3.01
C HIS A 94 -10.55 -15.45 -3.07
N SER A 95 -9.77 -14.49 -3.54
CA SER A 95 -8.34 -14.44 -3.34
C SER A 95 -8.01 -13.04 -2.83
N VAL A 96 -7.26 -12.97 -1.72
CA VAL A 96 -6.71 -11.70 -1.25
C VAL A 96 -5.22 -11.93 -1.05
N ARG A 97 -4.42 -11.13 -1.75
CA ARG A 97 -3.04 -10.83 -1.41
C ARG A 97 -2.87 -9.35 -1.65
N MET A 98 -2.58 -8.61 -0.60
CA MET A 98 -2.48 -7.16 -0.73
C MET A 98 -1.39 -6.65 0.19
N GLY A 99 -0.24 -6.33 -0.39
CA GLY A 99 0.80 -5.61 0.34
C GLY A 99 0.50 -4.12 0.40
N TRP A 100 0.64 -3.51 1.57
CA TRP A 100 0.66 -2.06 1.69
C TRP A 100 2.04 -1.55 1.32
N PRO A 101 2.14 -0.76 0.24
CA PRO A 101 2.31 0.69 0.36
C PRO A 101 1.56 1.46 -0.73
N GLY A 102 1.45 2.78 -0.58
CA GLY A 102 1.26 3.60 -1.77
C GLY A 102 2.54 4.36 -2.14
N PRO A 103 2.58 4.81 -3.41
CA PRO A 103 3.76 5.45 -3.97
C PRO A 103 4.08 6.76 -3.26
N VAL A 104 5.36 7.00 -3.02
CA VAL A 104 5.93 8.34 -3.02
C VAL A 104 6.47 8.61 -4.41
N ALA A 105 5.84 9.54 -5.12
CA ALA A 105 6.39 10.07 -6.36
C ALA A 105 7.31 11.23 -6.01
N LEU A 106 8.56 11.15 -6.45
CA LEU A 106 9.54 12.24 -6.41
C LEU A 106 9.82 12.64 -7.86
N ALA A 107 9.33 13.79 -8.27
CA ALA A 107 9.65 14.37 -9.58
C ALA A 107 10.96 15.17 -9.50
N ARG A 108 11.63 15.36 -10.64
CA ARG A 108 12.74 16.31 -10.79
C ARG A 108 12.20 17.71 -11.08
#